data_AF-A0A660SCZ9-F1
#
_entry.id   AF-A0A660SCZ9-F1
#
_cell.length_a   1.000
_cell.length_b   1.000
_cell.length_c   1.000
_cell.angle_alpha   90.00
_cell.angle_beta   90.00
_cell.angle_gamma   90.00
#
_symmetry.space_group_name_H-M   'P 1'
#
loop_
_entity.id
_entity.type
_entity.pdbx_description
1 polymer ?
#
loop_
_entity_poly.entity_id
_entity_poly.type
_entity_poly.pdbx_seq_one_letter_code
_entity_poly.pdbx_strand_id
1 'polypeptide(L)'
;DIDIISLHPKIYFGLGNCDIGQVLDAGNMVPSWIHSGGAYLVTGYVIPEGSSSYQHGATKAYFCLQDHYSWATAFMLGNCSFVFDLANNTPGVGSPPDLNGSGLYGDPAIDARIPEGAGYVYDTILYTKELIINEGVERDTITFKITMNKDGKPGYTSKWGYRSPIYLFPFRIDPDSIEIIDTNADTAVIMDNFVLLYIWHQGQADLPIGTERWVTFTAKQITGIKEIEIDQSYANRITLFENEPNPLTTNTTIRFFMNKKSKVTLKIYNSSGRLVKTLIDGKMNAGYNEIEWDGRNANNEKLISGVYFCRLTSGSVNRTRKLVLMR
;
A
#
# COMPACT_ATOMS: atom_id res chain seq x y z
N ASP A 1 -12.98 13.82 29.91
CA ASP A 1 -13.51 14.25 28.60
C ASP A 1 -12.82 15.51 28.12
N ILE A 2 -11.78 15.34 27.30
CA ILE A 2 -11.26 16.43 26.48
C ILE A 2 -11.88 16.21 25.11
N ASP A 3 -12.93 16.97 24.80
CA ASP A 3 -13.51 17.04 23.46
C ASP A 3 -12.50 17.69 22.52
N ILE A 4 -11.61 16.87 21.94
CA ILE A 4 -10.73 17.29 20.86
C ILE A 4 -11.56 17.30 19.58
N ILE A 5 -12.35 18.35 19.34
CA ILE A 5 -13.06 18.55 18.07
C ILE A 5 -12.10 19.24 17.10
N SER A 6 -11.62 18.52 16.09
CA SER A 6 -10.88 19.11 14.96
C SER A 6 -11.62 18.76 13.67
N LEU A 7 -11.81 19.76 12.80
CA LEU A 7 -12.51 19.65 11.51
C LEU A 7 -11.64 19.01 10.40
N HIS A 8 -10.41 18.62 10.72
CA HIS A 8 -9.47 18.04 9.77
C HIS A 8 -9.18 16.57 10.10
N PRO A 9 -8.89 15.72 9.09
CA PRO A 9 -8.51 14.34 9.35
C PRO A 9 -7.27 14.30 10.24
N LYS A 10 -7.41 13.73 11.44
CA LYS A 10 -6.30 13.61 12.38
C LYS A 10 -5.46 12.41 11.99
N ILE A 11 -4.24 12.70 11.54
CA ILE A 11 -3.15 11.73 11.45
C ILE A 11 -2.36 11.87 12.74
N TYR A 12 -2.33 10.83 13.56
CA TYR A 12 -1.45 10.80 14.73
C TYR A 12 -0.15 10.09 14.38
N PHE A 13 0.95 10.80 14.63
CA PHE A 13 2.28 10.32 14.38
C PHE A 13 3.08 10.28 15.69
N GLY A 14 3.28 9.07 16.21
CA GLY A 14 3.96 8.82 17.47
C GLY A 14 5.48 8.70 17.36
N LEU A 15 6.17 9.70 16.79
CA LEU A 15 7.64 9.77 16.88
C LEU A 15 8.06 10.18 18.30
N GLY A 16 8.98 9.44 18.93
CA GLY A 16 9.50 9.81 20.25
C GLY A 16 8.87 9.10 21.45
N ASN A 17 7.86 8.25 21.24
CA ASN A 17 7.15 7.56 22.32
C ASN A 17 7.21 6.04 22.11
N CYS A 18 8.03 5.36 22.92
CA CYS A 18 8.13 3.90 22.96
C CYS A 18 6.74 3.26 23.12
N ASP A 19 6.51 2.17 22.39
CA ASP A 19 5.31 1.32 22.51
C ASP A 19 3.96 2.02 22.27
N ILE A 20 3.94 3.25 21.75
CA ILE A 20 2.68 4.00 21.53
C ILE A 20 1.77 3.35 20.48
N GLY A 21 2.35 2.57 19.57
CA GLY A 21 1.65 1.74 18.61
C GLY A 21 1.18 0.41 19.18
N GLN A 22 1.65 -0.02 20.35
CA GLN A 22 1.33 -1.34 20.89
C GLN A 22 -0.15 -1.44 21.28
N VAL A 23 -0.82 -2.52 20.84
CA VAL A 23 -2.23 -2.79 21.14
C VAL A 23 -2.33 -4.13 21.86
N LEU A 24 -2.49 -4.08 23.19
CA LEU A 24 -2.69 -5.22 24.06
C LEU A 24 -4.17 -5.35 24.47
N ASP A 25 -4.83 -4.21 24.68
CA ASP A 25 -6.24 -4.11 25.02
C ASP A 25 -6.85 -2.79 24.49
N ALA A 26 -8.14 -2.58 24.79
CA ALA A 26 -8.89 -1.41 24.33
C ALA A 26 -8.46 -0.08 24.98
N GLY A 27 -7.71 -0.13 26.09
CA GLY A 27 -7.19 1.04 26.82
C GLY A 27 -5.89 1.59 26.25
N ASN A 28 -5.26 0.93 25.27
CA ASN A 28 -4.08 1.46 24.59
C ASN A 28 -4.39 2.70 23.74
N MET A 29 -3.33 3.45 23.42
CA MET A 29 -3.40 4.75 22.73
C MET A 29 -4.02 4.65 21.34
N VAL A 30 -3.65 3.62 20.56
CA VAL A 30 -4.16 3.42 19.19
C VAL A 30 -5.69 3.27 19.16
N PRO A 31 -6.32 2.30 19.88
CA PRO A 31 -7.78 2.23 19.96
C PRO A 31 -8.43 3.52 20.46
N SER A 32 -7.84 4.16 21.48
CA SER A 32 -8.37 5.40 22.06
C SER A 32 -8.39 6.54 21.02
N TRP A 33 -7.33 6.70 20.24
CA TRP A 33 -7.26 7.74 19.21
C TRP A 33 -8.16 7.45 18.01
N ILE A 34 -8.23 6.21 17.54
CA ILE A 34 -9.10 5.84 16.41
C ILE A 34 -10.59 5.95 16.81
N HIS A 35 -10.99 5.37 17.94
CA HIS A 35 -12.41 5.28 18.31
C HIS A 35 -12.94 6.55 18.97
N SER A 36 -12.18 7.15 19.88
CA SER A 36 -12.63 8.28 20.69
C SER A 36 -11.97 9.60 20.28
N GLY A 37 -10.73 9.54 19.81
CA GLY A 37 -9.97 10.70 19.36
C GLY A 37 -10.30 11.18 17.95
N GLY A 38 -11.04 10.40 17.15
CA GLY A 38 -11.38 10.73 15.76
C GLY A 38 -10.18 10.70 14.80
N ALA A 39 -9.16 9.89 15.12
CA ALA A 39 -8.04 9.65 14.22
C ALA A 39 -8.47 8.82 13.01
N TYR A 40 -8.03 9.24 11.82
CA TYR A 40 -8.21 8.46 10.59
C TYR A 40 -7.05 7.51 10.35
N LEU A 41 -5.85 7.96 10.72
CA LEU A 41 -4.61 7.19 10.62
C LEU A 41 -3.81 7.40 11.92
N VAL A 42 -3.27 6.32 12.44
CA VAL A 42 -2.32 6.34 13.56
C VAL A 42 -1.12 5.52 13.15
N THR A 43 0.07 6.04 13.38
CA THR A 43 1.30 5.24 13.30
C THR A 43 2.10 5.41 14.59
N GLY A 44 2.76 4.34 15.01
CA GLY A 44 3.60 4.36 16.20
C GLY A 44 4.52 3.14 16.28
N TYR A 45 5.50 3.21 17.18
CA TYR A 45 6.33 2.06 17.49
C TYR A 45 5.55 1.02 18.33
N VAL A 46 5.66 -0.25 17.97
CA VAL A 46 5.14 -1.41 18.73
C VAL A 46 6.23 -2.12 19.55
N ILE A 47 7.44 -1.57 19.51
CA ILE A 47 8.60 -1.96 20.31
C ILE A 47 9.18 -0.70 20.98
N PRO A 48 10.08 -0.84 21.98
CA PRO A 48 10.81 0.29 22.51
C PRO A 48 11.60 1.01 21.42
N GLU A 49 11.44 2.33 21.35
CA GLU A 49 12.17 3.20 20.43
C GLU A 49 13.59 3.45 20.94
N GLY A 50 14.57 3.51 20.03
CA GLY A 50 15.95 3.87 20.34
C GLY A 50 16.39 5.18 19.68
N SER A 51 17.59 5.65 20.01
CA SER A 51 18.20 6.83 19.36
C SER A 51 18.43 6.64 17.85
N SER A 52 18.49 5.39 17.40
CA SER A 52 18.79 5.01 16.01
C SER A 52 17.58 4.45 15.26
N SER A 53 16.38 4.67 15.79
CA SER A 53 15.11 4.21 15.23
C SER A 53 14.87 4.73 13.80
N TYR A 54 14.86 3.82 12.83
CA TYR A 54 14.90 4.10 11.40
C TYR A 54 13.52 3.95 10.75
N GLN A 55 12.81 2.85 11.03
CA GLN A 55 11.62 2.42 10.30
C GLN A 55 10.52 3.49 10.33
N HIS A 56 10.22 4.01 11.52
CA HIS A 56 9.17 5.04 11.67
C HIS A 56 9.61 6.40 11.13
N GLY A 57 10.90 6.73 11.26
CA GLY A 57 11.49 7.96 10.71
C GLY A 57 11.42 8.03 9.17
N ALA A 58 11.44 6.88 8.49
CA ALA A 58 11.34 6.80 7.04
C ALA A 58 10.01 7.34 6.51
N THR A 59 8.92 7.10 7.26
CA THR A 59 7.57 7.62 6.94
C THR A 59 7.58 9.14 6.88
N LYS A 60 8.23 9.80 7.85
CA LYS A 60 8.39 11.25 7.87
C LYS A 60 9.14 11.74 6.63
N ALA A 61 10.26 11.11 6.30
CA ALA A 61 11.07 11.53 5.16
C ALA A 61 10.25 11.55 3.86
N TYR A 62 9.60 10.44 3.55
CA TYR A 62 8.78 10.30 2.35
C TYR A 62 7.50 11.14 2.36
N PHE A 63 6.90 11.35 3.52
CA PHE A 63 5.67 12.15 3.65
C PHE A 63 5.93 13.66 3.57
N CYS A 64 6.98 14.18 4.22
CA CYS A 64 7.15 15.63 4.39
C CYS A 64 8.49 16.23 4.01
N LEU A 65 9.54 15.44 3.72
CA LEU A 65 10.88 16.01 3.49
C LEU A 65 11.35 15.91 2.04
N GLN A 66 11.05 14.81 1.35
CA GLN A 66 11.64 14.54 0.04
C GLN A 66 10.64 14.19 -1.07
N ASP A 67 9.49 13.58 -0.79
CA ASP A 67 8.64 13.03 -1.86
C ASP A 67 7.17 13.42 -1.81
N HIS A 68 6.66 13.88 -0.66
CA HIS A 68 5.24 14.21 -0.46
C HIS A 68 4.27 13.08 -0.85
N TYR A 69 4.67 11.84 -0.57
CA TYR A 69 3.77 10.69 -0.68
C TYR A 69 2.60 10.81 0.28
N SER A 70 1.49 10.12 -0.02
CA SER A 70 0.43 9.96 1.00
C SER A 70 0.97 9.20 2.19
N TRP A 71 0.41 9.43 3.38
CA TRP A 71 0.93 8.89 4.63
C TRP A 71 1.12 7.36 4.59
N ALA A 72 0.13 6.63 4.07
CA ALA A 72 0.20 5.17 3.93
C ALA A 72 1.27 4.73 2.92
N THR A 73 1.41 5.47 1.81
CA THR A 73 2.43 5.20 0.78
C THR A 73 3.83 5.46 1.32
N ALA A 74 4.02 6.57 2.05
CA ALA A 74 5.26 6.92 2.72
C ALA A 74 5.65 5.85 3.76
N PHE A 75 4.69 5.33 4.52
CA PHE A 75 4.92 4.22 5.44
C PHE A 75 5.37 2.97 4.71
N MET A 76 4.65 2.55 3.66
CA MET A 76 4.99 1.35 2.88
C MET A 76 6.38 1.46 2.24
N LEU A 77 6.66 2.55 1.53
CA LEU A 77 7.95 2.79 0.87
C LEU A 77 9.09 2.95 1.88
N GLY A 78 8.79 3.51 3.06
CA GLY A 78 9.69 3.54 4.22
C GLY A 78 10.18 2.16 4.62
N ASN A 79 9.27 1.18 4.69
CA ASN A 79 9.61 -0.20 4.97
C ASN A 79 10.40 -0.86 3.84
N CYS A 80 10.06 -0.59 2.58
CA CYS A 80 10.82 -1.11 1.42
C CYS A 80 12.27 -0.61 1.41
N SER A 81 12.49 0.69 1.63
CA SER A 81 13.84 1.25 1.78
C SER A 81 14.58 0.60 2.95
N PHE A 82 13.92 0.45 4.10
CA PHE A 82 14.56 -0.14 5.27
C PHE A 82 15.03 -1.58 5.05
N VAL A 83 14.23 -2.40 4.37
CA VAL A 83 14.63 -3.78 4.01
C VAL A 83 15.83 -3.78 3.08
N PHE A 84 15.87 -2.88 2.09
CA PHE A 84 17.04 -2.70 1.24
C PHE A 84 18.28 -2.31 2.05
N ASP A 85 18.14 -1.33 2.92
CA ASP A 85 19.22 -0.80 3.75
C ASP A 85 19.81 -1.87 4.68
N LEU A 86 18.96 -2.68 5.30
CA LEU A 86 19.36 -3.84 6.10
C LEU A 86 20.11 -4.89 5.27
N ALA A 87 19.60 -5.23 4.08
CA ALA A 87 20.20 -6.23 3.21
C ALA A 87 21.58 -5.80 2.69
N ASN A 88 21.81 -4.49 2.56
CA ASN A 88 23.05 -3.92 2.03
C ASN A 88 23.99 -3.37 3.12
N ASN A 89 23.66 -3.57 4.40
CA ASN A 89 24.42 -3.04 5.53
C ASN A 89 24.72 -1.54 5.38
N THR A 90 23.75 -0.75 4.91
CA THR A 90 23.96 0.68 4.75
C THR A 90 24.21 1.28 6.15
N PRO A 91 25.16 2.23 6.30
CA PRO A 91 25.39 2.89 7.58
C PRO A 91 24.10 3.55 8.11
N GLY A 92 23.99 3.83 9.41
CA GLY A 92 22.87 4.63 9.96
C GLY A 92 21.53 3.89 10.14
N VAL A 93 21.44 2.67 9.64
CA VAL A 93 20.43 1.67 10.01
C VAL A 93 20.68 1.29 11.48
N GLY A 94 19.73 1.57 12.38
CA GLY A 94 19.95 1.45 13.82
C GLY A 94 20.46 0.09 14.28
N SER A 95 21.11 0.07 15.46
CA SER A 95 21.61 -1.16 16.09
C SER A 95 21.05 -1.32 17.52
N PRO A 96 20.26 -2.37 17.80
CA PRO A 96 19.67 -3.29 16.82
C PRO A 96 18.68 -2.56 15.90
N PRO A 97 18.45 -3.07 14.68
CA PRO A 97 17.49 -2.46 13.76
C PRO A 97 16.07 -2.65 14.27
N ASP A 98 15.23 -1.64 14.08
CA ASP A 98 13.84 -1.61 14.51
C ASP A 98 12.87 -2.28 13.52
N LEU A 99 13.30 -3.37 12.86
CA LEU A 99 12.51 -4.12 11.87
C LEU A 99 11.23 -4.70 12.48
N ASN A 100 10.12 -4.50 11.78
CA ASN A 100 8.76 -4.78 12.25
C ASN A 100 8.41 -4.01 13.53
N GLY A 101 9.12 -2.91 13.80
CA GLY A 101 8.99 -2.12 15.01
C GLY A 101 7.90 -1.08 14.97
N SER A 102 7.29 -0.80 13.81
CA SER A 102 6.23 0.19 13.67
C SER A 102 4.94 -0.38 13.08
N GLY A 103 3.81 0.05 13.64
CA GLY A 103 2.46 -0.24 13.14
C GLY A 103 1.82 0.95 12.46
N LEU A 104 0.99 0.67 11.45
CA LEU A 104 0.04 1.60 10.84
C LEU A 104 -1.39 1.10 11.10
N TYR A 105 -2.23 2.00 11.59
CA TYR A 105 -3.62 1.74 11.96
C TYR A 105 -4.54 2.74 11.27
N GLY A 106 -5.72 2.28 10.84
CA GLY A 106 -6.69 3.08 10.07
C GLY A 106 -6.87 2.54 8.65
N ASP A 107 -7.50 3.34 7.78
CA ASP A 107 -7.74 2.97 6.38
C ASP A 107 -6.59 3.47 5.48
N PRO A 108 -5.73 2.57 4.95
CA PRO A 108 -4.60 2.96 4.11
C PRO A 108 -5.04 3.54 2.75
N ALA A 109 -6.31 3.44 2.36
CA ALA A 109 -6.84 4.05 1.14
C ALA A 109 -7.06 5.56 1.28
N ILE A 110 -6.96 6.12 2.49
CA ILE A 110 -7.06 7.56 2.71
C ILE A 110 -5.82 8.24 2.12
N ASP A 111 -6.04 9.09 1.11
CA ASP A 111 -4.98 9.86 0.45
C ASP A 111 -4.57 11.10 1.26
N ALA A 112 -4.12 10.84 2.48
CA ALA A 112 -3.63 11.85 3.41
C ALA A 112 -2.28 12.41 2.91
N ARG A 113 -2.25 13.66 2.44
CA ARG A 113 -1.06 14.34 1.89
C ARG A 113 -0.82 15.70 2.54
N ILE A 114 0.38 16.23 2.39
CA ILE A 114 0.66 17.63 2.69
C ILE A 114 0.02 18.51 1.61
N PRO A 115 -0.77 19.53 1.98
CA PRO A 115 -1.33 20.45 1.00
C PRO A 115 -0.24 21.21 0.26
N GLU A 116 -0.42 21.36 -1.05
CA GLU A 116 0.47 22.19 -1.87
C GLU A 116 0.41 23.66 -1.41
N GLY A 117 1.56 24.32 -1.30
CA GLY A 117 1.65 25.71 -0.83
C GLY A 117 1.35 25.93 0.66
N ALA A 118 1.25 24.86 1.46
CA ALA A 118 1.23 24.99 2.92
C ALA A 118 2.61 25.48 3.40
N GLY A 119 2.79 26.80 3.53
CA GLY A 119 4.02 27.49 3.92
C GLY A 119 4.61 27.18 5.31
N TYR A 120 4.39 25.98 5.83
CA TYR A 120 5.01 25.46 7.04
C TYR A 120 6.27 24.67 6.65
N VAL A 121 7.48 25.20 6.92
CA VAL A 121 8.79 24.55 7.22
C VAL A 121 9.31 23.40 6.31
N TYR A 122 8.51 22.86 5.40
CA TYR A 122 8.76 21.69 4.56
C TYR A 122 8.89 22.05 3.07
N ASP A 123 9.00 23.35 2.78
CA ASP A 123 8.90 23.97 1.45
C ASP A 123 10.10 23.74 0.52
N THR A 124 10.83 22.63 0.66
CA THR A 124 11.94 22.31 -0.24
C THR A 124 12.04 20.80 -0.45
N ILE A 125 11.18 20.29 -1.33
CA ILE A 125 11.31 18.94 -1.93
C ILE A 125 12.79 18.75 -2.33
N LEU A 126 13.45 17.76 -1.75
CA LEU A 126 14.91 17.56 -1.92
C LEU A 126 15.32 17.37 -3.39
N TYR A 127 14.51 16.64 -4.15
CA TYR A 127 14.74 16.36 -5.57
C TYR A 127 13.41 16.21 -6.31
N THR A 128 13.41 16.48 -7.61
CA THR A 128 12.28 16.16 -8.49
C THR A 128 12.43 14.75 -9.03
N LYS A 129 11.31 14.05 -9.27
CA LYS A 129 11.27 12.70 -9.83
C LYS A 129 10.61 12.71 -11.21
N GLU A 130 11.16 11.93 -12.12
CA GLU A 130 10.60 11.71 -13.45
C GLU A 130 10.58 10.21 -13.74
N LEU A 131 9.46 9.72 -14.26
CA LEU A 131 9.33 8.37 -14.80
C LEU A 131 8.97 8.49 -16.28
N ILE A 132 9.93 8.16 -17.15
CA ILE A 132 9.77 8.21 -18.60
C ILE A 132 9.52 6.78 -19.08
N ILE A 133 8.47 6.58 -19.87
CA ILE A 133 8.09 5.28 -20.39
C ILE A 133 8.03 5.38 -21.91
N ASN A 134 8.87 4.59 -22.58
CA ASN A 134 8.83 4.41 -24.03
C ASN A 134 8.24 3.03 -24.30
N GLU A 135 7.00 3.00 -24.80
CA GLU A 135 6.30 1.76 -25.08
C GLU A 135 7.04 0.95 -26.14
N GLY A 136 7.20 -0.35 -25.88
CA GLY A 136 7.79 -1.29 -26.82
C GLY A 136 6.84 -2.44 -27.15
N VAL A 137 7.17 -3.19 -28.20
CA VAL A 137 6.30 -4.29 -28.68
C VAL A 137 6.22 -5.44 -27.67
N GLU A 138 7.35 -5.79 -27.04
CA GLU A 138 7.45 -6.90 -26.08
C GLU A 138 7.76 -6.44 -24.65
N ARG A 139 8.54 -5.36 -24.53
CA ARG A 139 8.94 -4.72 -23.26
C ARG A 139 9.00 -3.22 -23.46
N ASP A 140 8.58 -2.49 -22.46
CA ASP A 140 8.74 -1.04 -22.41
C ASP A 140 10.15 -0.70 -21.94
N THR A 141 10.68 0.42 -22.42
CA THR A 141 11.91 1.01 -21.86
C THR A 141 11.51 2.10 -20.88
N ILE A 142 11.84 1.90 -19.61
CA ILE A 142 11.44 2.76 -18.49
C ILE A 142 12.69 3.39 -17.90
N THR A 143 12.68 4.72 -17.77
CA THR A 143 13.72 5.47 -17.07
C THR A 143 13.13 6.14 -15.83
N PHE A 144 13.64 5.79 -14.66
CA PHE A 144 13.40 6.55 -13.44
C PHE A 144 14.59 7.47 -13.18
N LYS A 145 14.32 8.76 -13.11
CA LYS A 145 15.32 9.81 -12.91
C LYS A 145 14.94 10.70 -11.74
N ILE A 146 15.95 11.13 -11.00
CA ILE A 146 15.84 12.22 -10.03
C ILE A 146 16.76 13.36 -10.40
N THR A 147 16.36 14.59 -10.07
CA THR A 147 17.16 15.80 -10.22
C THR A 147 17.14 16.57 -8.90
N MET A 148 18.31 16.80 -8.30
CA MET A 148 18.42 17.51 -7.02
C MET A 148 17.93 18.96 -7.15
N ASN A 149 17.00 19.38 -6.27
CA ASN A 149 16.48 20.75 -6.25
C ASN A 149 17.33 21.67 -5.35
N LYS A 150 18.20 21.09 -4.53
CA LYS A 150 19.16 21.76 -3.65
C LYS A 150 20.26 20.77 -3.25
N ASP A 151 21.34 21.26 -2.67
CA ASP A 151 22.36 20.40 -2.10
C ASP A 151 21.76 19.51 -0.99
N GLY A 152 22.09 18.22 -0.96
CA GLY A 152 21.67 17.35 0.14
C GLY A 152 22.04 15.88 0.01
N LYS A 153 21.43 15.05 0.87
CA LYS A 153 21.88 13.67 1.14
C LYS A 153 20.74 12.65 0.96
N PRO A 154 20.27 12.38 -0.26
CA PRO A 154 19.12 11.50 -0.54
C PRO A 154 19.45 10.03 -0.27
N GLY A 155 19.54 9.68 1.01
CA GLY A 155 20.08 8.41 1.50
C GLY A 155 20.69 8.50 2.91
N TYR A 156 20.68 9.68 3.55
CA TYR A 156 21.15 9.81 4.94
C TYR A 156 20.20 9.14 5.93
N THR A 157 20.48 7.88 6.16
CA THR A 157 19.80 6.94 7.03
C THR A 157 19.94 7.31 8.50
N SER A 158 18.88 7.87 9.10
CA SER A 158 18.76 8.06 10.55
C SER A 158 17.29 8.33 10.91
N LYS A 159 16.98 8.41 12.22
CA LYS A 159 15.65 8.78 12.72
C LYS A 159 15.07 10.05 12.09
N TRP A 160 15.94 11.02 11.82
CA TRP A 160 15.57 12.34 11.29
C TRP A 160 16.10 12.64 9.90
N GLY A 161 16.77 11.67 9.28
CA GLY A 161 17.43 11.83 8.00
C GLY A 161 16.53 11.51 6.81
N TYR A 162 17.12 11.63 5.62
CA TYR A 162 16.52 11.29 4.35
C TYR A 162 16.56 9.78 4.09
N ARG A 163 16.00 9.36 2.97
CA ARG A 163 15.94 7.99 2.51
C ARG A 163 16.34 7.95 1.04
N SER A 164 16.76 6.77 0.57
CA SER A 164 17.02 6.56 -0.84
C SER A 164 15.79 6.93 -1.68
N PRO A 165 15.94 7.64 -2.81
CA PRO A 165 14.83 7.92 -3.68
C PRO A 165 14.14 6.63 -4.10
N ILE A 166 12.82 6.62 -3.98
CA ILE A 166 11.98 5.49 -4.32
C ILE A 166 10.73 6.00 -5.04
N TYR A 167 10.28 5.24 -6.03
CA TYR A 167 9.11 5.55 -6.83
C TYR A 167 8.17 4.36 -6.93
N LEU A 168 6.93 4.51 -6.45
CA LEU A 168 5.85 3.54 -6.64
C LEU A 168 5.28 3.71 -8.04
N PHE A 169 5.32 2.65 -8.85
CA PHE A 169 4.79 2.66 -10.21
C PHE A 169 3.27 2.79 -10.22
N PRO A 170 2.70 3.50 -11.22
CA PRO A 170 1.25 3.52 -11.46
C PRO A 170 0.72 2.24 -12.14
N PHE A 171 1.59 1.27 -12.42
CA PHE A 171 1.32 -0.02 -13.03
C PHE A 171 2.14 -1.12 -12.35
N ARG A 172 1.97 -2.37 -12.80
CA ARG A 172 2.82 -3.49 -12.40
C ARG A 172 3.68 -3.95 -13.57
N ILE A 173 4.89 -4.38 -13.27
CA ILE A 173 5.80 -5.00 -14.23
C ILE A 173 6.08 -6.45 -13.82
N ASP A 174 6.36 -7.32 -14.80
CA ASP A 174 6.75 -8.70 -14.55
C ASP A 174 8.20 -8.72 -14.02
N PRO A 175 8.46 -9.13 -12.75
CA PRO A 175 9.80 -9.17 -12.18
C PRO A 175 10.82 -9.93 -13.02
N ASP A 176 10.38 -11.01 -13.68
CA ASP A 176 11.24 -11.88 -14.48
C ASP A 176 11.60 -11.27 -15.84
N SER A 177 10.97 -10.14 -16.20
CA SER A 177 11.21 -9.42 -17.45
C SER A 177 12.15 -8.21 -17.31
N ILE A 178 12.56 -7.89 -16.09
CA ILE A 178 13.34 -6.70 -15.78
C ILE A 178 14.77 -6.89 -16.27
N GLU A 179 15.26 -5.93 -17.05
CA GLU A 179 16.64 -5.88 -17.49
C GLU A 179 17.16 -4.44 -17.45
N ILE A 180 18.15 -4.17 -16.60
CA ILE A 180 18.78 -2.84 -16.51
C ILE A 180 19.64 -2.62 -17.75
N ILE A 181 19.38 -1.54 -18.47
CA ILE A 181 20.11 -1.12 -19.67
C ILE A 181 21.27 -0.20 -19.29
N ASP A 182 21.00 0.79 -18.44
CA ASP A 182 21.96 1.82 -18.06
C ASP A 182 21.60 2.43 -16.69
N THR A 183 22.61 2.82 -15.91
CA THR A 183 22.42 3.54 -14.66
C THR A 183 23.69 4.29 -14.26
N ASN A 184 23.50 5.43 -13.60
CA ASN A 184 24.58 6.15 -12.92
C ASN A 184 24.38 6.20 -11.39
N ALA A 185 23.48 5.36 -10.85
CA ALA A 185 23.31 5.15 -9.42
C ALA A 185 24.35 4.14 -8.91
N ASP A 186 24.67 4.19 -7.61
CA ASP A 186 25.54 3.18 -6.99
C ASP A 186 24.85 1.80 -7.05
N THR A 187 23.54 1.77 -6.86
CA THR A 187 22.70 0.58 -7.05
C THR A 187 21.26 1.01 -7.40
N ALA A 188 20.60 0.25 -8.27
CA ALA A 188 19.18 0.40 -8.55
C ALA A 188 18.45 -0.90 -8.23
N VAL A 189 17.33 -0.81 -7.52
CA VAL A 189 16.46 -1.94 -7.21
C VAL A 189 15.14 -1.73 -7.90
N ILE A 190 14.77 -2.64 -8.81
CA ILE A 190 13.51 -2.60 -9.52
C ILE A 190 12.70 -3.83 -9.09
N MET A 191 11.50 -3.59 -8.57
CA MET A 191 10.51 -4.59 -8.19
C MET A 191 9.27 -4.46 -9.10
N ASP A 192 8.29 -5.34 -8.94
CA ASP A 192 7.07 -5.30 -9.75
C ASP A 192 6.27 -3.99 -9.62
N ASN A 193 6.38 -3.29 -8.50
CA ASN A 193 5.57 -2.11 -8.19
C ASN A 193 6.38 -0.87 -7.79
N PHE A 194 7.70 -0.95 -7.65
CA PHE A 194 8.52 0.22 -7.36
C PHE A 194 9.93 0.12 -7.92
N VAL A 195 10.61 1.27 -7.98
CA VAL A 195 12.06 1.39 -8.20
C VAL A 195 12.68 2.21 -7.07
N LEU A 196 13.84 1.78 -6.58
CA LEU A 196 14.67 2.48 -5.60
C LEU A 196 16.04 2.76 -6.21
N LEU A 197 16.55 3.98 -5.99
CA LEU A 197 17.90 4.39 -6.36
C LEU A 197 18.74 4.59 -5.10
N TYR A 198 19.80 3.81 -4.95
CA TYR A 198 20.83 4.06 -3.98
C TYR A 198 21.91 4.94 -4.62
N ILE A 199 21.97 6.20 -4.19
CA ILE A 199 22.75 7.26 -4.85
C ILE A 199 23.59 8.10 -3.89
N TRP A 200 23.50 7.80 -2.60
CA TRP A 200 24.24 8.49 -1.54
C TRP A 200 24.41 7.57 -0.34
N HIS A 201 25.58 7.61 0.29
CA HIS A 201 25.88 6.86 1.51
C HIS A 201 26.61 7.70 2.56
N GLN A 202 26.46 7.29 3.84
CA GLN A 202 27.01 8.05 4.96
C GLN A 202 28.52 8.26 4.83
N GLY A 203 28.95 9.51 4.95
CA GLY A 203 30.35 9.92 4.79
C GLY A 203 30.65 10.61 3.47
N GLN A 204 29.73 10.55 2.49
CA GLN A 204 29.84 11.35 1.28
C GLN A 204 29.47 12.83 1.52
N ALA A 205 30.02 13.70 0.68
CA ALA A 205 29.55 15.09 0.59
C ALA A 205 28.11 15.14 0.06
N ASP A 206 27.45 16.27 0.25
CA ASP A 206 26.11 16.52 -0.29
C ASP A 206 26.15 16.40 -1.82
N LEU A 207 25.12 15.77 -2.41
CA LEU A 207 24.89 15.83 -3.84
C LEU A 207 24.49 17.27 -4.21
N PRO A 208 25.21 17.93 -5.13
CA PRO A 208 24.90 19.30 -5.51
C PRO A 208 23.52 19.47 -6.16
N ILE A 209 22.93 20.65 -6.06
CA ILE A 209 21.77 21.09 -6.84
C ILE A 209 21.99 20.82 -8.34
N GLY A 210 20.94 20.38 -9.02
CA GLY A 210 20.97 20.02 -10.45
C GLY A 210 21.60 18.65 -10.74
N THR A 211 22.17 17.97 -9.74
CA THR A 211 22.69 16.61 -9.94
C THR A 211 21.57 15.66 -10.35
N GLU A 212 21.79 14.95 -11.45
CA GLU A 212 20.87 13.90 -11.92
C GLU A 212 21.37 12.50 -11.55
N ARG A 213 20.43 11.63 -11.18
CA ARG A 213 20.65 10.19 -11.03
C ARG A 213 19.52 9.42 -11.69
N TRP A 214 19.83 8.34 -12.38
CA TRP A 214 18.83 7.56 -13.09
C TRP A 214 19.16 6.06 -13.15
N VAL A 215 18.11 5.30 -13.46
CA VAL A 215 18.20 3.95 -14.00
C VAL A 215 17.26 3.85 -15.20
N THR A 216 17.75 3.24 -16.27
CA THR A 216 16.97 2.85 -17.44
C THR A 216 16.94 1.34 -17.50
N PHE A 217 15.76 0.76 -17.63
CA PHE A 217 15.55 -0.68 -17.69
C PHE A 217 14.45 -1.02 -18.68
N THR A 218 14.48 -2.23 -19.24
CA THR A 218 13.33 -2.80 -19.93
C THR A 218 12.49 -3.63 -18.98
N ALA A 219 11.18 -3.60 -19.12
CA ALA A 219 10.28 -4.52 -18.44
C ALA A 219 8.97 -4.67 -19.20
N LYS A 220 8.32 -5.81 -19.03
CA LYS A 220 6.97 -6.06 -19.52
C LYS A 220 5.96 -5.56 -18.50
N GLN A 221 5.10 -4.62 -18.89
CA GLN A 221 3.95 -4.26 -18.07
C GLN A 221 2.96 -5.42 -18.00
N ILE A 222 2.44 -5.67 -16.80
CA ILE A 222 1.37 -6.62 -16.56
C ILE A 222 0.06 -5.91 -16.90
N THR A 223 -0.33 -5.97 -18.18
CA THR A 223 -1.58 -5.38 -18.70
C THR A 223 -2.78 -6.31 -18.56
N GLY A 224 -2.55 -7.55 -18.10
CA GLY A 224 -3.57 -8.50 -17.68
C GLY A 224 -3.06 -9.26 -16.46
N ILE A 225 -3.96 -9.63 -15.55
CA ILE A 225 -3.60 -10.53 -14.45
C ILE A 225 -3.13 -11.83 -15.09
N LYS A 226 -1.83 -12.15 -15.02
CA LYS A 226 -1.35 -13.52 -15.18
C LYS A 226 -2.22 -14.32 -14.22
N GLU A 227 -3.07 -15.20 -14.74
CA GLU A 227 -3.65 -16.25 -13.90
C GLU A 227 -2.44 -16.82 -13.16
N ILE A 228 -2.43 -16.66 -11.84
CA ILE A 228 -1.45 -17.37 -11.03
C ILE A 228 -1.68 -18.83 -11.44
N GLU A 229 -0.73 -19.44 -12.14
CA GLU A 229 -0.74 -20.88 -12.31
C GLU A 229 -0.84 -21.42 -10.90
N ILE A 230 -2.02 -21.93 -10.57
CA ILE A 230 -2.33 -22.37 -9.22
C ILE A 230 -1.38 -23.53 -8.99
N ASP A 231 -0.33 -23.27 -8.22
CA ASP A 231 0.50 -24.30 -7.63
C ASP A 231 -0.46 -25.34 -7.04
N GLN A 232 -0.35 -26.58 -7.50
CA GLN A 232 -1.18 -27.71 -7.07
C GLN A 232 -1.09 -27.93 -5.54
N SER A 233 -0.16 -27.27 -4.85
CA SER A 233 -0.09 -27.20 -3.39
C SER A 233 -1.27 -26.47 -2.70
N TYR A 234 -2.11 -25.73 -3.44
CA TYR A 234 -3.33 -25.09 -2.90
C TYR A 234 -4.57 -26.00 -2.82
N ALA A 235 -4.40 -27.32 -2.76
CA ALA A 235 -5.47 -28.34 -2.69
C ALA A 235 -6.50 -28.19 -1.54
N ASN A 236 -6.45 -27.12 -0.72
CA ASN A 236 -7.29 -26.90 0.45
C ASN A 236 -8.14 -25.61 0.50
N ARG A 237 -8.24 -24.77 -0.54
CA ARG A 237 -8.91 -23.45 -0.39
C ARG A 237 -10.09 -23.18 -1.33
N ILE A 238 -11.17 -22.67 -0.72
CA ILE A 238 -12.28 -21.97 -1.39
C ILE A 238 -11.81 -20.57 -1.81
N THR A 239 -12.11 -20.16 -3.04
CA THR A 239 -11.66 -18.89 -3.63
C THR A 239 -12.84 -18.11 -4.19
N LEU A 240 -12.93 -16.82 -3.88
CA LEU A 240 -13.91 -15.89 -4.47
C LEU A 240 -13.19 -14.97 -5.44
N PHE A 241 -13.54 -15.04 -6.73
CA PHE A 241 -12.96 -14.21 -7.78
C PHE A 241 -13.63 -12.83 -7.81
N GLU A 242 -13.06 -11.92 -8.59
CA GLU A 242 -13.71 -10.64 -8.87
C GLU A 242 -15.00 -10.85 -9.67
N ASN A 243 -15.95 -9.95 -9.49
CA ASN A 243 -17.20 -9.97 -10.22
C ASN A 243 -17.04 -9.29 -11.58
N GLU A 244 -17.75 -9.78 -12.61
CA GLU A 244 -17.66 -9.23 -13.97
C GLU A 244 -19.05 -8.93 -14.54
N PRO A 245 -19.35 -7.68 -14.93
CA PRO A 245 -18.49 -6.48 -14.84
C PRO A 245 -18.40 -5.89 -13.42
N ASN A 246 -17.31 -5.19 -13.13
CA ASN A 246 -17.15 -4.29 -11.99
C ASN A 246 -16.46 -2.99 -12.46
N PRO A 247 -17.11 -1.81 -12.38
CA PRO A 247 -18.45 -1.56 -11.86
C PRO A 247 -19.59 -2.24 -12.63
N LEU A 248 -20.66 -2.64 -11.94
CA LEU A 248 -21.87 -3.19 -12.55
C LEU A 248 -22.91 -2.08 -12.78
N THR A 249 -23.61 -2.14 -13.93
CA THR A 249 -24.73 -1.22 -14.24
C THR A 249 -26.09 -1.89 -14.10
N THR A 250 -26.22 -3.12 -14.62
CA THR A 250 -27.45 -3.92 -14.56
C THR A 250 -27.27 -5.19 -13.75
N ASN A 251 -26.27 -5.99 -14.12
CA ASN A 251 -25.95 -7.27 -13.50
C ASN A 251 -24.44 -7.45 -13.39
N THR A 252 -24.04 -8.43 -12.59
CA THR A 252 -22.66 -8.88 -12.49
C THR A 252 -22.60 -10.36 -12.22
N THR A 253 -21.55 -10.97 -12.71
CA THR A 253 -21.27 -12.38 -12.57
C THR A 253 -20.27 -12.58 -11.45
N ILE A 254 -20.65 -13.31 -10.41
CA ILE A 254 -19.80 -13.63 -9.26
C ILE A 254 -19.32 -15.08 -9.43
N ARG A 255 -18.00 -15.26 -9.58
CA ARG A 255 -17.38 -16.58 -9.73
C ARG A 255 -16.68 -16.99 -8.44
N PHE A 256 -16.74 -18.28 -8.11
CA PHE A 256 -15.97 -18.85 -7.01
C PHE A 256 -15.58 -20.30 -7.30
N PHE A 257 -14.45 -20.73 -6.74
CA PHE A 257 -13.96 -22.10 -6.82
C PHE A 257 -14.05 -22.79 -5.47
N MET A 258 -14.41 -24.07 -5.49
CA MET A 258 -14.38 -24.93 -4.30
C MET A 258 -13.64 -26.23 -4.59
N ASN A 259 -12.71 -26.60 -3.71
CA ASN A 259 -11.97 -27.86 -3.82
C ASN A 259 -12.80 -29.10 -3.42
N LYS A 260 -13.87 -28.93 -2.63
CA LYS A 260 -14.77 -30.02 -2.21
C LYS A 260 -16.21 -29.55 -2.07
N LYS A 261 -17.13 -30.50 -2.18
CA LYS A 261 -18.55 -30.29 -1.89
C LYS A 261 -18.72 -29.84 -0.44
N SER A 262 -19.32 -28.68 -0.22
CA SER A 262 -19.49 -28.09 1.12
C SER A 262 -20.74 -27.23 1.21
N LYS A 263 -21.20 -26.94 2.44
CA LYS A 263 -22.25 -25.93 2.66
C LYS A 263 -21.63 -24.55 2.53
N VAL A 264 -22.21 -23.72 1.68
CA VAL A 264 -21.75 -22.39 1.32
C VAL A 264 -22.86 -21.39 1.58
N THR A 265 -22.49 -20.20 2.05
CA THR A 265 -23.35 -19.02 1.92
C THR A 265 -22.64 -17.94 1.11
N LEU A 266 -23.38 -17.32 0.18
CA LEU A 266 -22.92 -16.16 -0.58
C LEU A 266 -23.92 -15.03 -0.33
N LYS A 267 -23.44 -13.95 0.27
CA LYS A 267 -24.29 -12.86 0.76
C LYS A 267 -23.74 -11.50 0.32
N ILE A 268 -24.64 -10.59 0.00
CA ILE A 268 -24.35 -9.20 -0.37
C ILE A 268 -24.67 -8.29 0.82
N TYR A 269 -23.76 -7.38 1.13
CA TYR A 269 -23.88 -6.41 2.21
C TYR A 269 -23.70 -4.99 1.67
N ASN A 270 -24.31 -3.99 2.33
CA ASN A 270 -24.04 -2.58 2.03
C ASN A 270 -22.79 -2.08 2.76
N SER A 271 -22.43 -0.81 2.55
CA SER A 271 -21.27 -0.16 3.19
C SER A 271 -21.31 -0.15 4.72
N SER A 272 -22.50 -0.17 5.33
CA SER A 272 -22.69 -0.25 6.79
C SER A 272 -22.66 -1.69 7.33
N GLY A 273 -22.39 -2.70 6.48
CA GLY A 273 -22.36 -4.10 6.88
C GLY A 273 -23.75 -4.74 7.05
N ARG A 274 -24.83 -4.07 6.64
CA ARG A 274 -26.19 -4.63 6.66
C ARG A 274 -26.37 -5.61 5.51
N LEU A 275 -26.96 -6.77 5.78
CA LEU A 275 -27.30 -7.77 4.77
C LEU A 275 -28.32 -7.20 3.78
N VAL A 276 -28.01 -7.29 2.50
CA VAL A 276 -28.82 -6.79 1.38
C VAL A 276 -29.55 -7.93 0.66
N LYS A 277 -28.84 -9.00 0.33
CA LYS A 277 -29.38 -10.17 -0.38
C LYS A 277 -28.54 -11.41 -0.09
N THR A 278 -29.19 -12.56 0.05
CA THR A 278 -28.51 -13.87 0.06
C THR A 278 -28.64 -14.45 -1.34
N LEU A 279 -27.50 -14.75 -1.98
CA LEU A 279 -27.45 -15.36 -3.31
C LEU A 279 -27.38 -16.89 -3.23
N ILE A 280 -26.66 -17.41 -2.24
CA ILE A 280 -26.52 -18.85 -1.98
C ILE A 280 -26.65 -19.09 -0.48
N ASP A 281 -27.42 -20.11 -0.09
CA ASP A 281 -27.39 -20.72 1.24
C ASP A 281 -27.71 -22.22 1.09
N GLY A 282 -26.66 -23.02 0.83
CA GLY A 282 -26.88 -24.42 0.46
C GLY A 282 -25.60 -25.20 0.23
N LYS A 283 -25.74 -26.48 -0.14
CA LYS A 283 -24.60 -27.33 -0.51
C LYS A 283 -24.25 -27.11 -1.97
N MET A 284 -23.01 -26.71 -2.25
CA MET A 284 -22.48 -26.54 -3.60
C MET A 284 -21.47 -27.65 -3.91
N ASN A 285 -21.33 -28.04 -5.18
CA ASN A 285 -20.36 -29.05 -5.60
C ASN A 285 -18.96 -28.45 -5.75
N ALA A 286 -17.94 -29.31 -5.70
CA ALA A 286 -16.57 -28.91 -6.02
C ALA A 286 -16.47 -28.41 -7.48
N GLY A 287 -15.47 -27.58 -7.75
CA GLY A 287 -15.23 -26.96 -9.05
C GLY A 287 -15.57 -25.48 -9.08
N TYR A 288 -15.56 -24.94 -10.29
CA TYR A 288 -15.98 -23.56 -10.57
C TYR A 288 -17.50 -23.44 -10.49
N ASN A 289 -17.95 -22.39 -9.81
CA ASN A 289 -19.34 -22.04 -9.66
C ASN A 289 -19.51 -20.56 -10.04
N GLU A 290 -20.63 -20.26 -10.66
CA GLU A 290 -20.96 -18.93 -11.16
C GLU A 290 -22.37 -18.57 -10.73
N ILE A 291 -22.57 -17.32 -10.31
CA ILE A 291 -23.89 -16.80 -9.98
C ILE A 291 -24.02 -15.34 -10.39
N GLU A 292 -25.15 -15.02 -11.01
CA GLU A 292 -25.47 -13.66 -11.41
C GLU A 292 -26.15 -12.91 -10.27
N TRP A 293 -25.79 -11.63 -10.12
CA TRP A 293 -26.49 -10.70 -9.26
C TRP A 293 -26.92 -9.46 -10.05
N ASP A 294 -28.19 -9.10 -9.91
CA ASP A 294 -28.91 -8.06 -10.65
C ASP A 294 -28.94 -6.69 -9.96
N GLY A 295 -28.09 -6.49 -8.94
CA GLY A 295 -28.06 -5.23 -8.19
C GLY A 295 -29.36 -4.93 -7.44
N ARG A 296 -30.14 -5.95 -7.06
CA ARG A 296 -31.37 -5.80 -6.26
C ARG A 296 -31.22 -6.36 -4.84
N ASN A 297 -32.04 -5.88 -3.92
CA ASN A 297 -32.12 -6.40 -2.56
C ASN A 297 -33.04 -7.64 -2.46
N ALA A 298 -33.23 -8.17 -1.25
CA ALA A 298 -34.10 -9.31 -0.98
C ALA A 298 -35.59 -9.08 -1.32
N ASN A 299 -36.06 -7.83 -1.32
CA ASN A 299 -37.44 -7.44 -1.71
C ASN A 299 -37.57 -7.19 -3.21
N ASN A 300 -36.55 -7.54 -4.00
CA ASN A 300 -36.45 -7.27 -5.43
C ASN A 300 -36.44 -5.77 -5.79
N GLU A 301 -36.14 -4.91 -4.83
CA GLU A 301 -36.04 -3.48 -5.01
C GLU A 301 -34.68 -3.11 -5.59
N LYS A 302 -34.71 -2.09 -6.43
CA LYS A 302 -33.56 -1.47 -7.07
C LYS A 302 -32.67 -0.80 -6.01
N LEU A 303 -31.40 -1.20 -5.94
CA LEU A 303 -30.43 -0.55 -5.07
C LEU A 303 -29.90 0.75 -5.67
N ILE A 304 -29.46 1.67 -4.81
CA ILE A 304 -28.81 2.92 -5.21
C ILE A 304 -27.34 2.66 -5.61
N SER A 305 -26.80 3.57 -6.43
CA SER A 305 -25.37 3.59 -6.75
C SER A 305 -24.52 3.65 -5.48
N GLY A 306 -23.45 2.86 -5.43
CA GLY A 306 -22.62 2.78 -4.23
C GLY A 306 -21.81 1.50 -4.12
N VAL A 307 -21.10 1.39 -3.00
CA VAL A 307 -20.24 0.25 -2.68
C VAL A 307 -21.01 -0.81 -1.91
N TYR A 308 -20.90 -2.05 -2.38
CA TYR A 308 -21.45 -3.25 -1.75
C TYR A 308 -20.34 -4.29 -1.55
N PHE A 309 -20.59 -5.27 -0.70
CA PHE A 309 -19.64 -6.33 -0.39
C PHE A 309 -20.26 -7.70 -0.59
N CYS A 310 -19.65 -8.53 -1.42
CA CYS A 310 -19.98 -9.93 -1.58
C CYS A 310 -19.14 -10.76 -0.63
N ARG A 311 -19.76 -11.56 0.25
CA ARG A 311 -19.06 -12.46 1.17
C ARG A 311 -19.47 -13.90 0.91
N LEU A 312 -18.47 -14.73 0.63
CA LEU A 312 -18.54 -16.18 0.51
C LEU A 312 -18.05 -16.82 1.82
N THR A 313 -18.87 -17.71 2.39
CA THR A 313 -18.57 -18.42 3.63
C THR A 313 -18.72 -19.92 3.42
N SER A 314 -17.73 -20.72 3.80
CA SER A 314 -17.81 -22.19 3.87
C SER A 314 -17.02 -22.69 5.08
N GLY A 315 -17.71 -23.29 6.06
CA GLY A 315 -17.11 -23.66 7.34
C GLY A 315 -16.49 -22.45 8.06
N SER A 316 -15.20 -22.53 8.40
CA SER A 316 -14.42 -21.44 9.01
C SER A 316 -13.83 -20.45 8.01
N VAL A 317 -13.98 -20.69 6.70
CA VAL A 317 -13.37 -19.84 5.67
C VAL A 317 -14.35 -18.77 5.21
N ASN A 318 -13.91 -17.51 5.28
CA ASN A 318 -14.60 -16.35 4.76
C ASN A 318 -13.76 -15.67 3.68
N ARG A 319 -14.39 -15.28 2.57
CA ARG A 319 -13.81 -14.48 1.50
C ARG A 319 -14.76 -13.33 1.15
N THR A 320 -14.23 -12.13 0.96
CA THR A 320 -15.04 -10.95 0.67
C THR A 320 -14.49 -10.19 -0.53
N ARG A 321 -15.37 -9.69 -1.39
CA ARG A 321 -15.05 -8.84 -2.54
C ARG A 321 -15.92 -7.59 -2.54
N LYS A 322 -15.32 -6.48 -2.99
CA LYS A 322 -16.00 -5.20 -3.17
C LYS A 322 -16.70 -5.18 -4.53
N LEU A 323 -17.96 -4.77 -4.54
CA LEU A 323 -18.79 -4.57 -5.72
C LEU A 323 -19.09 -3.07 -5.84
N VAL A 324 -18.95 -2.49 -7.04
CA VAL A 324 -19.33 -1.10 -7.30
C VAL A 324 -20.55 -1.08 -8.21
N LEU A 325 -21.70 -0.65 -7.70
CA LEU A 325 -22.93 -0.51 -8.47
C LEU A 325 -23.06 0.94 -8.98
N MET A 326 -23.25 1.10 -10.29
CA MET A 326 -23.44 2.38 -10.97
C MET A 326 -24.83 2.41 -11.63
N ARG A 327 -25.63 3.42 -11.30
CA ARG A 327 -26.95 3.67 -11.87
C ARG A 327 -27.17 5.15 -12.13
#